data_AF-A0A6A5UXD2-F1
#
_entry.id   AF-A0A6A5UXD2-F1
#
_cell.length_a   1.000
_cell.length_b   1.000
_cell.length_c   1.000
_cell.angle_alpha   90.00
_cell.angle_beta   90.00
_cell.angle_gamma   90.00
#
_symmetry.space_group_name_H-M   'P 1'
#
loop_
_entity.id
_entity.type
_entity.pdbx_description
1 polymer ?
#
loop_
_entity_poly.entity_id
_entity_poly.type
_entity_poly.pdbx_seq_one_letter_code
_entity_poly.pdbx_strand_id
1 'polypeptide(L)'
;TALTSGAHNPLTTGTITHTALLPEYPQTSESGYTYCVHVDPTRATAEMVLQDVQQVTTLPQHVVNTLTSYQLYQAVTHRFSNRTACVFTRPTCRPVLRQMREPAVSGERLWYIGCRSWTPSNKSEGHMYRVVGDQYDTQHLQNLFNNGLPQDPEQTETCGTILSTRSKLRDCDNNHPQGKGNLMRASCKVQFNIIIPVYVSECPYYTFTSEGTHTHPPPPPSRNPEALSKEIVSLIHRINDPSMTVASFLKSPFLRELCRNYNKPSFTQIHQSLVNMDRLAQVIYREKLILFPAGQDLAGVEFEMKLRHQDLEEAYIREIYTNNLGSIVLTMHKPQAIVFASLQTFQVDLSFKRVARGFHELIFAYFHEQHGKLFTLARMYINCEKRRIYQKCFEILFKHVSQCAQKDTRWKHLHNNGFIGVTVDMDGKQMSGFGRYLQSIDSNSRPWQWQLQNTVKFCTAHFLRSIKTATPGIDPEFDFVRGRMAALLTCRSWEEYDTLCEQLIGNLIA
;
A
#
# COMPACT_ATOMS: atom_id res chain seq x y z
N THR A 1 -15.20 4.16 -32.03
CA THR A 1 -15.28 5.61 -31.76
C THR A 1 -15.60 6.28 -33.08
N ALA A 2 -16.83 6.75 -33.26
CA ALA A 2 -17.19 7.46 -34.49
C ALA A 2 -16.64 8.89 -34.36
N LEU A 3 -15.74 9.28 -35.27
CA LEU A 3 -15.44 10.70 -35.48
C LEU A 3 -16.73 11.33 -36.04
N THR A 4 -17.35 12.22 -35.28
CA THR A 4 -18.58 12.89 -35.70
C THR A 4 -18.30 13.77 -36.91
N SER A 5 -18.64 13.31 -38.12
CA SER A 5 -18.91 14.19 -39.25
C SER A 5 -20.13 15.05 -38.88
N GLY A 6 -20.15 16.34 -39.27
CA GLY A 6 -21.19 17.33 -38.92
C GLY A 6 -22.61 17.07 -39.45
N ALA A 7 -23.03 15.81 -39.53
CA ALA A 7 -24.35 15.34 -39.96
C ALA A 7 -25.29 15.03 -38.78
N HIS A 8 -24.87 15.27 -37.53
CA HIS A 8 -25.70 15.08 -36.34
C HIS A 8 -26.33 16.41 -35.91
N ASN A 9 -27.56 16.35 -35.38
CA ASN A 9 -28.22 17.51 -34.77
C ASN A 9 -27.30 18.13 -33.70
N PRO A 10 -27.22 19.47 -33.61
CA PRO A 10 -26.38 20.13 -32.64
C PRO A 10 -26.82 19.78 -31.22
N LEU A 11 -25.85 19.48 -30.34
CA LEU A 11 -26.11 19.32 -28.92
C LEU A 11 -26.47 20.69 -28.32
N THR A 12 -27.70 20.81 -27.83
CA THR A 12 -28.20 22.02 -27.16
C THR A 12 -28.30 21.79 -25.66
N THR A 13 -27.84 22.76 -24.86
CA THR A 13 -27.89 22.70 -23.40
C THR A 13 -28.36 24.04 -22.86
N GLY A 14 -29.30 24.02 -21.91
CA GLY A 14 -29.86 25.22 -21.30
C GLY A 14 -28.96 25.79 -20.20
N THR A 15 -28.19 24.93 -19.54
CA THR A 15 -27.30 25.32 -18.43
C THR A 15 -25.90 24.74 -18.64
N ILE A 16 -24.87 25.53 -18.31
CA ILE A 16 -23.46 25.12 -18.32
C ILE A 16 -22.84 25.46 -16.97
N THR A 17 -22.16 24.49 -16.36
CA THR A 17 -21.47 24.65 -15.07
C THR A 17 -20.05 24.11 -15.16
N HIS A 18 -19.09 24.88 -14.67
CA HIS A 18 -17.70 24.42 -14.55
C HIS A 18 -17.52 23.65 -13.23
N THR A 19 -16.90 22.48 -13.29
CA THR A 19 -16.59 21.68 -12.10
C THR A 19 -15.21 21.06 -12.22
N ALA A 20 -14.53 20.89 -11.08
CA ALA A 20 -13.28 20.13 -11.03
C ALA A 20 -13.52 18.61 -11.11
N LEU A 21 -14.75 18.16 -10.82
CA LEU A 21 -15.09 16.74 -10.79
C LEU A 21 -16.57 16.53 -11.13
N LEU A 22 -16.86 15.57 -12.00
CA LEU A 22 -18.24 15.21 -12.33
C LEU A 22 -18.95 14.66 -11.07
N PRO A 23 -20.14 15.18 -10.70
CA PRO A 23 -20.92 14.68 -9.57
C PRO A 23 -21.42 13.25 -9.83
N GLU A 24 -21.65 12.49 -8.76
CA GLU A 24 -22.06 11.08 -8.83
C GLU A 24 -23.47 10.89 -9.41
N TYR A 25 -24.33 11.88 -9.19
CA TYR A 25 -25.65 11.98 -9.83
C TYR A 25 -25.73 13.33 -10.54
N PRO A 26 -25.34 13.41 -11.82
CA PRO A 26 -25.38 14.64 -12.59
C PRO A 26 -26.78 15.25 -12.59
N GLN A 27 -26.88 16.57 -12.44
CA GLN A 27 -28.15 17.25 -12.63
C GLN A 27 -28.63 17.01 -14.07
N THR A 28 -29.94 16.94 -14.25
CA THR A 28 -30.56 16.70 -15.55
C THR A 28 -31.66 17.74 -15.75
N SER A 29 -31.85 18.16 -17.00
CA SER A 29 -32.89 19.12 -17.38
C SER A 29 -33.50 18.70 -18.71
N GLU A 30 -34.78 18.98 -18.93
CA GLU A 30 -35.40 18.85 -20.26
C GLU A 30 -34.72 19.74 -21.30
N SER A 31 -34.17 20.89 -20.88
CA SER A 31 -33.39 21.79 -21.74
C SER A 31 -31.92 21.39 -21.88
N GLY A 32 -31.47 20.31 -21.24
CA GLY A 32 -30.07 19.89 -21.19
C GLY A 32 -29.26 20.62 -20.11
N TYR A 33 -28.38 19.87 -19.43
CA TYR A 33 -27.44 20.38 -18.43
C TYR A 33 -26.03 19.91 -18.77
N THR A 34 -25.06 20.83 -18.84
CA THR A 34 -23.69 20.50 -19.22
C THR A 34 -22.70 20.84 -18.12
N TYR A 35 -21.83 19.87 -17.81
CA TYR A 35 -20.65 20.06 -16.98
C TYR A 35 -19.41 20.21 -17.85
N CYS A 36 -18.67 21.31 -17.66
CA CYS A 36 -17.32 21.48 -18.18
C CYS A 36 -16.33 21.03 -17.12
N VAL A 37 -15.67 19.89 -17.35
CA VAL A 37 -14.81 19.24 -16.35
C VAL A 37 -13.35 19.41 -16.73
N HIS A 38 -12.56 20.01 -15.82
CA HIS A 38 -11.11 20.16 -16.03
C HIS A 38 -10.37 18.83 -15.85
N VAL A 39 -9.38 18.58 -16.69
CA VAL A 39 -8.53 17.39 -16.72
C VAL A 39 -7.08 17.84 -16.73
N ASP A 40 -6.22 17.18 -15.95
CA ASP A 40 -4.79 17.48 -15.96
C ASP A 40 -4.16 17.10 -17.34
N PRO A 41 -3.71 18.09 -18.15
CA PRO A 41 -3.21 17.85 -19.50
C PRO A 41 -1.90 17.05 -19.53
N THR A 42 -1.18 16.98 -18.41
CA THR A 42 0.09 16.24 -18.32
C THR A 42 -0.11 14.75 -18.01
N ARG A 43 -1.33 14.32 -17.66
CA ARG A 43 -1.59 13.00 -17.04
C ARG A 43 -2.78 12.25 -17.61
N ALA A 44 -3.56 12.83 -18.52
CA ALA A 44 -4.81 12.24 -18.98
C ALA A 44 -4.80 11.93 -20.48
N THR A 45 -5.13 10.67 -20.80
CA THR A 45 -5.53 10.26 -22.15
C THR A 45 -7.05 10.29 -22.27
N ALA A 46 -7.58 10.40 -23.50
CA ALA A 46 -9.01 10.32 -23.75
C ALA A 46 -9.63 9.03 -23.17
N GLU A 47 -8.87 7.94 -23.14
CA GLU A 47 -9.25 6.65 -22.55
C GLU A 47 -9.39 6.69 -21.03
N MET A 48 -8.50 7.39 -20.33
CA MET A 48 -8.60 7.60 -18.88
C MET A 48 -9.82 8.44 -18.51
N VAL A 49 -10.11 9.48 -19.31
CA VAL A 49 -11.33 10.30 -19.13
C VAL A 49 -12.58 9.45 -19.38
N LEU A 50 -12.59 8.62 -20.42
CA LEU A 50 -13.66 7.65 -20.69
C LEU A 50 -13.88 6.69 -19.50
N GLN A 51 -12.81 6.19 -18.88
CA GLN A 51 -12.91 5.32 -17.70
C GLN A 51 -13.49 6.05 -16.48
N ASP A 52 -13.05 7.28 -16.21
CA ASP A 52 -13.56 8.10 -15.11
C ASP A 52 -15.03 8.47 -15.28
N VAL A 53 -15.48 8.73 -16.51
CA VAL A 53 -16.90 8.99 -16.81
C VAL A 53 -17.74 7.72 -16.78
N GLN A 54 -17.20 6.59 -17.26
CA GLN A 54 -17.87 5.29 -17.15
C GLN A 54 -18.13 4.91 -15.69
N GLN A 55 -17.28 5.31 -14.74
CA GLN A 55 -17.51 5.11 -13.30
C GLN A 55 -18.77 5.82 -12.78
N VAL A 56 -19.17 6.97 -13.34
CA VAL A 56 -20.43 7.65 -12.98
C VAL A 56 -21.65 6.86 -13.47
N THR A 57 -21.50 6.13 -14.59
CA THR A 57 -22.56 5.27 -15.14
C THR A 57 -22.60 3.87 -14.52
N THR A 58 -21.60 3.46 -13.72
CA THR A 58 -21.50 2.11 -13.17
C THR A 58 -21.49 2.12 -11.66
N LEU A 59 -22.67 1.87 -11.07
CA LEU A 59 -22.85 1.85 -9.63
C LEU A 59 -22.64 0.43 -9.07
N PRO A 60 -21.85 0.27 -8.00
CA PRO A 60 -21.79 -0.96 -7.23
C PRO A 60 -23.14 -1.28 -6.58
N GLN A 61 -23.43 -2.58 -6.39
CA GLN A 61 -24.62 -3.04 -5.68
C GLN A 61 -24.48 -2.77 -4.18
N HIS A 62 -25.34 -1.97 -3.57
CA HIS A 62 -25.56 -2.01 -2.13
C HIS A 62 -27.00 -1.71 -1.75
N VAL A 63 -27.45 -2.37 -0.67
CA VAL A 63 -28.78 -2.30 -0.06
C VAL A 63 -28.73 -1.25 1.06
N VAL A 64 -29.59 -0.24 1.01
CA VAL A 64 -29.83 0.62 2.17
C VAL A 64 -30.84 -0.10 3.06
N ASN A 65 -30.38 -0.65 4.19
CA ASN A 65 -31.27 -1.25 5.19
C ASN A 65 -31.85 -0.17 6.09
N THR A 66 -33.03 0.34 5.74
CA THR A 66 -33.94 0.89 6.75
C THR A 66 -34.61 -0.29 7.46
N LEU A 67 -34.34 -0.45 8.76
CA LEU A 67 -35.04 -1.45 9.59
C LEU A 67 -36.52 -1.07 9.67
N THR A 68 -37.40 -1.82 9.02
CA THR A 68 -38.84 -1.51 8.99
C THR A 68 -39.56 -2.10 10.20
N SER A 69 -40.64 -1.46 10.64
CA SER A 69 -41.57 -1.96 11.68
C SER A 69 -42.07 -3.40 11.38
N TYR A 70 -42.15 -3.78 10.11
CA TYR A 70 -42.47 -5.14 9.66
C TYR A 70 -41.44 -6.19 10.09
N GLN A 71 -40.14 -5.90 10.01
CA GLN A 71 -39.10 -6.86 10.41
C GLN A 71 -39.18 -7.16 11.91
N LEU A 72 -39.42 -6.12 12.74
CA LEU A 72 -39.62 -6.29 14.17
C LEU A 72 -40.89 -7.10 14.47
N TYR A 73 -42.00 -6.78 13.81
CA TYR A 73 -43.26 -7.52 13.93
C TYR A 73 -43.11 -9.01 13.56
N GLN A 74 -42.53 -9.31 12.40
CA GLN A 74 -42.33 -10.68 11.92
C GLN A 74 -41.38 -11.46 12.83
N ALA A 75 -40.25 -10.88 13.24
CA ALA A 75 -39.29 -11.54 14.13
C ALA A 75 -39.91 -11.89 15.49
N VAL A 76 -40.71 -10.98 16.05
CA VAL A 76 -41.41 -11.23 17.31
C VAL A 76 -42.50 -12.29 17.12
N THR A 77 -43.34 -12.15 16.10
CA THR A 77 -44.45 -13.07 15.84
C THR A 77 -43.94 -14.50 15.58
N HIS A 78 -42.84 -14.65 14.84
CA HIS A 78 -42.19 -15.93 14.59
C HIS A 78 -41.65 -16.60 15.85
N ARG A 79 -41.11 -15.83 16.82
CA ARG A 79 -40.68 -16.39 18.12
C ARG A 79 -41.86 -16.90 18.94
N PHE A 80 -43.01 -16.23 18.86
CA PHE A 80 -44.23 -16.68 19.53
C PHE A 80 -44.84 -17.91 18.83
N SER A 81 -44.86 -17.96 17.50
CA SER A 81 -45.34 -19.14 16.75
C SER A 81 -44.50 -20.37 17.02
N ASN A 82 -43.18 -20.22 17.12
CA ASN A 82 -42.26 -21.32 17.38
C ASN A 82 -42.10 -21.66 18.88
N ARG A 83 -42.87 -21.00 19.76
CA ARG A 83 -42.81 -21.18 21.22
C ARG A 83 -41.39 -20.99 21.80
N THR A 84 -40.64 -20.03 21.26
CA THR A 84 -39.29 -19.66 21.74
C THR A 84 -39.24 -18.25 22.35
N ALA A 85 -40.38 -17.56 22.42
CA ALA A 85 -40.44 -16.19 22.94
C ALA A 85 -40.38 -16.09 24.47
N CYS A 86 -40.99 -17.03 25.18
CA CYS A 86 -41.02 -17.06 26.65
C CYS A 86 -40.29 -18.32 27.15
N VAL A 87 -39.70 -18.24 28.35
CA VAL A 87 -39.03 -19.39 28.99
C VAL A 87 -40.05 -20.49 29.31
N PHE A 88 -41.17 -20.12 29.94
CA PHE A 88 -42.31 -21.01 30.11
C PHE A 88 -43.43 -20.62 29.12
N THR A 89 -43.65 -21.48 28.12
CA THR A 89 -44.61 -21.20 27.06
C THR A 89 -46.00 -21.74 27.38
N ARG A 90 -47.00 -20.86 27.28
CA ARG A 90 -48.42 -21.18 27.43
C ARG A 90 -49.12 -21.05 26.08
N PRO A 91 -50.22 -21.80 25.81
CA PRO A 91 -51.00 -21.65 24.58
C PRO A 91 -51.55 -20.23 24.36
N THR A 92 -51.70 -19.45 25.43
CA THR A 92 -52.20 -18.07 25.39
C THR A 92 -51.12 -17.02 25.10
N CYS A 93 -49.84 -17.41 25.06
CA CYS A 93 -48.73 -16.49 24.83
C CYS A 93 -48.84 -15.86 23.43
N ARG A 94 -49.06 -14.54 23.40
CA ARG A 94 -49.08 -13.73 22.17
C ARG A 94 -48.35 -12.41 22.40
N PRO A 95 -47.67 -11.87 21.38
CA PRO A 95 -47.04 -10.56 21.49
C PRO A 95 -48.10 -9.47 21.56
N VAL A 96 -47.88 -8.48 22.43
CA VAL A 96 -48.70 -7.27 22.51
C VAL A 96 -47.78 -6.06 22.69
N LEU A 97 -48.01 -5.02 21.92
CA LEU A 97 -47.39 -3.72 22.13
C LEU A 97 -48.17 -2.97 23.22
N ARG A 98 -47.45 -2.42 24.20
CA ARG A 98 -48.00 -1.68 25.33
C ARG A 98 -47.11 -0.48 25.64
N GLN A 99 -47.69 0.54 26.23
CA GLN A 99 -46.95 1.67 26.77
C GLN A 99 -46.66 1.46 28.25
N MET A 100 -45.49 1.88 28.73
CA MET A 100 -45.16 1.84 30.16
C MET A 100 -46.10 2.75 30.96
N ARG A 101 -46.50 2.29 32.15
CA ARG A 101 -47.36 3.07 33.06
C ARG A 101 -46.60 4.23 33.69
N GLU A 102 -45.36 3.99 34.06
CA GLU A 102 -44.46 4.97 34.63
C GLU A 102 -43.57 5.56 33.53
N PRO A 103 -43.33 6.89 33.55
CA PRO A 103 -42.39 7.51 32.62
C PRO A 103 -40.97 7.02 32.90
N ALA A 104 -40.14 6.97 31.86
CA ALA A 104 -38.70 6.76 32.01
C ALA A 104 -38.04 7.99 32.68
N VAL A 105 -36.76 7.88 33.04
CA VAL A 105 -35.97 8.98 33.62
C VAL A 105 -35.96 10.23 32.72
N SER A 106 -36.14 10.06 31.41
CA SER A 106 -36.28 11.14 30.42
C SER A 106 -37.64 11.86 30.46
N GLY A 107 -38.60 11.43 31.28
CA GLY A 107 -39.97 11.95 31.33
C GLY A 107 -40.93 11.36 30.28
N GLU A 108 -40.41 10.59 29.31
CA GLU A 108 -41.21 10.00 28.24
C GLU A 108 -41.74 8.61 28.59
N ARG A 109 -42.93 8.29 28.09
CA ARG A 109 -43.55 6.97 28.25
C ARG A 109 -43.16 6.06 27.10
N LEU A 110 -42.14 5.23 27.37
CA LEU A 110 -41.60 4.28 26.40
C LEU A 110 -42.62 3.20 26.01
N TRP A 111 -42.53 2.75 24.76
CA TRP A 111 -43.28 1.61 24.25
C TRP A 111 -42.49 0.32 24.44
N TYR A 112 -43.18 -0.79 24.72
CA TYR A 112 -42.57 -2.11 24.85
C TYR A 112 -43.46 -3.20 24.29
N ILE A 113 -42.82 -4.25 23.77
CA ILE A 113 -43.44 -5.49 23.34
C ILE A 113 -43.38 -6.46 24.50
N GLY A 114 -44.54 -6.88 25.00
CA GLY A 114 -44.69 -7.84 26.09
C GLY A 114 -45.48 -9.08 25.68
N CYS A 115 -45.43 -10.12 26.50
CA CYS A 115 -46.34 -11.26 26.39
C CYS A 115 -47.72 -10.93 26.99
N ARG A 116 -48.80 -11.25 26.28
CA ARG A 116 -50.18 -11.09 26.78
C ARG A 116 -50.47 -11.91 28.05
N SER A 117 -49.85 -13.10 28.16
CA SER A 117 -50.05 -14.01 29.29
C SER A 117 -49.26 -13.63 30.55
N TRP A 118 -48.48 -12.56 30.51
CA TRP A 118 -47.78 -12.07 31.68
C TRP A 118 -48.75 -11.45 32.68
N THR A 119 -48.64 -11.87 33.94
CA THR A 119 -49.37 -11.36 35.10
C THR A 119 -48.40 -11.21 36.28
N PRO A 120 -48.69 -10.34 37.26
CA PRO A 120 -47.83 -10.21 38.45
C PRO A 120 -47.61 -11.54 39.20
N SER A 121 -48.60 -12.44 39.16
CA SER A 121 -48.55 -13.78 39.76
C SER A 121 -47.59 -14.75 39.07
N ASN A 122 -47.19 -14.49 37.81
CA ASN A 122 -46.31 -15.38 37.05
C ASN A 122 -45.00 -14.71 36.61
N LYS A 123 -44.53 -13.72 37.38
CA LYS A 123 -43.32 -12.95 37.09
C LYS A 123 -42.06 -13.82 36.91
N SER A 124 -41.97 -14.96 37.59
CA SER A 124 -40.85 -15.91 37.51
C SER A 124 -40.84 -16.77 36.24
N GLU A 125 -41.90 -16.75 35.42
CA GLU A 125 -42.04 -17.60 34.23
C GLU A 125 -41.28 -17.10 32.99
N GLY A 126 -40.52 -16.01 33.10
CA GLY A 126 -39.64 -15.53 32.03
C GLY A 126 -40.37 -15.20 30.73
N HIS A 127 -41.49 -14.47 30.81
CA HIS A 127 -42.24 -14.01 29.64
C HIS A 127 -41.48 -12.93 28.86
N MET A 128 -41.64 -12.89 27.53
CA MET A 128 -41.00 -11.91 26.65
C MET A 128 -41.29 -10.46 27.08
N TYR A 129 -40.23 -9.66 27.14
CA TYR A 129 -40.28 -8.21 27.34
C TYR A 129 -39.17 -7.55 26.52
N ARG A 130 -39.51 -6.56 25.70
CA ARG A 130 -38.56 -5.80 24.87
C ARG A 130 -39.02 -4.37 24.70
N VAL A 131 -38.19 -3.40 25.08
CA VAL A 131 -38.44 -1.96 24.82
C VAL A 131 -38.30 -1.67 23.32
N VAL A 132 -39.20 -0.85 22.78
CA VAL A 132 -39.18 -0.37 21.40
C VAL A 132 -38.48 0.98 21.38
N GLY A 133 -37.46 1.14 20.53
CA GLY A 133 -36.74 2.41 20.37
C GLY A 133 -37.41 3.34 19.36
N ASP A 134 -36.95 4.59 19.33
CA ASP A 134 -37.57 5.69 18.56
C ASP A 134 -37.45 5.54 17.04
N GLN A 135 -36.63 4.61 16.57
CA GLN A 135 -36.46 4.32 15.14
C GLN A 135 -37.66 3.62 14.49
N TYR A 136 -38.67 3.22 15.26
CA TYR A 136 -39.85 2.51 14.75
C TYR A 136 -41.12 3.37 14.87
N ASP A 137 -41.96 3.34 13.84
CA ASP A 137 -43.32 3.90 13.92
C ASP A 137 -44.18 3.05 14.88
N THR A 138 -44.43 3.59 16.07
CA THR A 138 -45.16 2.92 17.15
C THR A 138 -46.66 2.78 16.86
N GLN A 139 -47.27 3.73 16.14
CA GLN A 139 -48.68 3.67 15.76
C GLN A 139 -48.90 2.58 14.70
N HIS A 140 -47.98 2.49 13.74
CA HIS A 140 -47.99 1.42 12.75
C HIS A 140 -47.69 0.05 13.37
N LEU A 141 -46.70 -0.08 14.26
CA LEU A 141 -46.45 -1.32 15.01
C LEU A 141 -47.66 -1.77 15.82
N GLN A 142 -48.37 -0.85 16.46
CA GLN A 142 -49.60 -1.15 17.21
C GLN A 142 -50.67 -1.75 16.28
N ASN A 143 -50.84 -1.19 15.08
CA ASN A 143 -51.76 -1.72 14.08
C ASN A 143 -51.35 -3.12 13.62
N LEU A 144 -50.06 -3.38 13.38
CA LEU A 144 -49.56 -4.71 12.99
C LEU A 144 -49.82 -5.76 14.07
N PHE A 145 -49.58 -5.47 15.35
CA PHE A 145 -49.83 -6.41 16.45
C PHE A 145 -51.33 -6.64 16.72
N ASN A 146 -52.19 -5.66 16.42
CA ASN A 146 -53.63 -5.76 16.63
C ASN A 146 -54.35 -6.44 15.45
N ASN A 147 -54.02 -6.05 14.22
CA ASN A 147 -54.79 -6.38 13.01
C ASN A 147 -54.05 -7.34 12.07
N GLY A 148 -52.77 -7.62 12.30
CA GLY A 148 -51.94 -8.42 11.41
C GLY A 148 -51.38 -7.64 10.22
N LEU A 149 -50.85 -8.36 9.24
CA LEU A 149 -50.34 -7.74 8.00
C LEU A 149 -51.53 -7.24 7.14
N PRO A 150 -51.40 -6.09 6.45
CA PRO A 150 -52.42 -5.61 5.52
C PRO A 150 -52.69 -6.66 4.43
N GLN A 151 -53.97 -6.92 4.13
CA GLN A 151 -54.35 -7.80 3.01
C GLN A 151 -54.33 -7.06 1.66
N ASP A 152 -54.31 -5.72 1.68
CA ASP A 152 -54.40 -4.87 0.49
C ASP A 152 -53.00 -4.41 0.01
N PRO A 153 -52.60 -4.70 -1.23
CA PRO A 153 -51.31 -4.28 -1.80
C PRO A 153 -51.09 -2.76 -1.82
N GLU A 154 -52.15 -1.95 -1.93
CA GLU A 154 -52.02 -0.49 -1.94
C GLU A 154 -51.66 0.10 -0.55
N GLN A 155 -51.89 -0.66 0.52
CA GLN A 155 -51.52 -0.29 1.89
C GLN A 155 -50.15 -0.86 2.32
N THR A 156 -49.50 -1.64 1.46
CA THR A 156 -48.13 -2.08 1.70
C THR A 156 -47.15 -0.99 1.31
N GLU A 157 -46.28 -0.59 2.26
CA GLU A 157 -45.19 0.34 1.96
C GLU A 157 -44.41 -0.15 0.74
N THR A 158 -44.22 0.72 -0.25
CA THR A 158 -43.24 0.50 -1.31
C THR A 158 -41.88 0.39 -0.66
N CYS A 159 -41.26 -0.79 -0.77
CA CYS A 159 -39.93 -0.99 -0.22
C CYS A 159 -38.93 -0.04 -0.90
N GLY A 160 -38.27 0.82 -0.12
CA GLY A 160 -37.25 1.76 -0.61
C GLY A 160 -35.92 1.10 -1.02
N THR A 161 -35.90 -0.20 -1.26
CA THR A 161 -34.68 -0.92 -1.68
C THR A 161 -34.37 -0.59 -3.13
N ILE A 162 -33.29 0.15 -3.34
CA ILE A 162 -32.78 0.51 -4.67
C ILE A 162 -31.51 -0.29 -4.90
N LEU A 163 -31.44 -1.03 -6.01
CA LEU A 163 -30.28 -1.83 -6.40
C LEU A 163 -29.76 -1.43 -7.77
N SER A 164 -28.46 -1.64 -7.98
CA SER A 164 -27.83 -1.49 -9.30
C SER A 164 -28.47 -2.44 -10.31
N THR A 165 -28.65 -1.99 -11.56
CA THR A 165 -29.18 -2.81 -12.67
C THR A 165 -28.27 -3.97 -13.07
N ARG A 166 -27.03 -4.00 -12.57
CA ARG A 166 -26.10 -5.14 -12.70
C ARG A 166 -26.40 -6.27 -11.71
N SER A 167 -27.27 -6.03 -10.73
CA SER A 167 -27.71 -7.06 -9.80
C SER A 167 -28.42 -8.16 -10.55
N LYS A 168 -27.95 -9.40 -10.38
CA LYS A 168 -28.63 -10.60 -10.90
C LYS A 168 -29.80 -11.05 -10.00
N LEU A 169 -30.04 -10.33 -8.90
CA LEU A 169 -31.15 -10.60 -7.99
C LEU A 169 -32.47 -10.24 -8.68
N ARG A 170 -33.41 -11.19 -8.65
CA ARG A 170 -34.80 -10.99 -9.10
C ARG A 170 -35.72 -10.62 -7.94
N ASP A 171 -35.30 -11.01 -6.74
CA ASP A 171 -36.05 -10.84 -5.51
C ASP A 171 -35.25 -9.93 -4.56
N CYS A 172 -35.97 -9.14 -3.79
CA CYS A 172 -35.44 -8.33 -2.71
C CYS A 172 -35.15 -9.21 -1.48
N ASP A 173 -33.96 -9.04 -0.89
CA ASP A 173 -33.52 -9.77 0.31
C ASP A 173 -34.15 -9.21 1.60
N ASN A 174 -34.91 -8.12 1.53
CA ASN A 174 -35.68 -7.62 2.66
C ASN A 174 -36.96 -8.46 2.86
N ASN A 175 -37.35 -8.67 4.11
CA ASN A 175 -38.59 -9.36 4.42
C ASN A 175 -39.77 -8.43 4.13
N HIS A 176 -40.63 -8.80 3.17
CA HIS A 176 -41.86 -8.08 2.88
C HIS A 176 -43.07 -8.80 3.48
N PRO A 177 -44.18 -8.08 3.72
CA PRO A 177 -45.45 -8.66 4.18
C PRO A 177 -45.96 -9.79 3.27
N GLN A 178 -45.71 -9.66 1.96
CA GLN A 178 -46.24 -10.52 0.90
C GLN A 178 -45.29 -11.69 0.53
N GLY A 179 -44.13 -11.81 1.19
CA GLY A 179 -43.07 -12.76 0.82
C GLY A 179 -41.83 -12.07 0.24
N LYS A 180 -41.13 -12.72 -0.68
CA LYS A 180 -39.99 -12.11 -1.40
C LYS A 180 -40.52 -11.02 -2.34
N GLY A 181 -40.05 -9.79 -2.18
CA GLY A 181 -40.45 -8.68 -3.04
C GLY A 181 -39.81 -8.79 -4.41
N ASN A 182 -40.54 -8.52 -5.49
CA ASN A 182 -39.97 -8.58 -6.84
C ASN A 182 -39.24 -7.26 -7.17
N LEU A 183 -38.00 -7.35 -7.65
CA LEU A 183 -37.22 -6.18 -8.06
C LEU A 183 -37.65 -5.72 -9.45
N MET A 184 -38.21 -4.51 -9.52
CA MET A 184 -38.59 -3.90 -10.80
C MET A 184 -37.43 -3.11 -11.40
N ARG A 185 -37.20 -3.29 -12.70
CA ARG A 185 -36.20 -2.52 -13.45
C ARG A 185 -36.79 -1.19 -13.92
N ALA A 186 -36.41 -0.09 -13.28
CA ALA A 186 -36.73 1.23 -13.77
C ALA A 186 -35.81 1.60 -14.95
N SER A 187 -36.39 1.98 -16.09
CA SER A 187 -35.66 2.54 -17.22
C SER A 187 -35.43 4.04 -17.02
N CYS A 188 -34.19 4.51 -17.23
CA CYS A 188 -33.90 5.94 -17.28
C CYS A 188 -34.10 6.44 -18.72
N LYS A 189 -34.83 7.55 -18.88
CA LYS A 189 -35.04 8.21 -20.19
C LYS A 189 -34.00 9.29 -20.49
N VAL A 190 -33.12 9.59 -19.53
CA VAL A 190 -32.08 10.61 -19.67
C VAL A 190 -31.01 10.12 -20.65
N GLN A 191 -30.63 10.98 -21.58
CA GLN A 191 -29.51 10.75 -22.50
C GLN A 191 -28.27 11.46 -21.98
N PHE A 192 -27.12 10.76 -22.03
CA PHE A 192 -25.83 11.31 -21.67
C PHE A 192 -24.94 11.39 -22.89
N ASN A 193 -24.40 12.59 -23.15
CA ASN A 193 -23.45 12.86 -24.21
C ASN A 193 -22.12 13.28 -23.58
N ILE A 194 -21.02 12.69 -24.04
CA ILE A 194 -19.68 12.96 -23.53
C ILE A 194 -18.83 13.38 -24.72
N ILE A 195 -18.29 14.60 -24.68
CA ILE A 195 -17.39 15.12 -25.73
C ILE A 195 -16.00 15.23 -25.12
N ILE A 196 -15.08 14.42 -25.64
CA ILE A 196 -13.68 14.39 -25.21
C ILE A 196 -12.83 14.89 -26.36
N PRO A 197 -11.99 15.92 -26.15
CA PRO A 197 -11.05 16.37 -27.17
C PRO A 197 -10.08 15.24 -27.56
N VAL A 198 -9.76 15.15 -28.85
CA VAL A 198 -8.77 14.19 -29.36
C VAL A 198 -7.40 14.44 -28.71
N TYR A 199 -7.05 15.72 -28.54
CA TYR A 199 -5.81 16.16 -27.90
C TYR A 199 -6.11 16.84 -26.56
N VAL A 200 -6.29 16.04 -25.50
CA VAL A 200 -6.55 16.53 -24.13
C VAL A 200 -5.40 17.41 -23.59
N SER A 201 -4.19 17.23 -24.11
CA SER A 201 -3.03 18.07 -23.83
C SER A 201 -3.20 19.52 -24.28
N GLU A 202 -3.95 19.75 -25.36
CA GLU A 202 -4.21 21.07 -25.94
C GLU A 202 -5.52 21.67 -25.41
N CYS A 203 -6.49 20.82 -25.06
CA CYS A 203 -7.74 21.20 -24.44
C CYS A 203 -7.97 20.36 -23.16
N PRO A 204 -7.60 20.88 -21.97
CA PRO A 204 -7.69 20.16 -20.70
C PRO A 204 -9.12 20.12 -20.14
N TYR A 205 -10.13 20.04 -21.00
CA TYR A 205 -11.54 20.00 -20.60
C TYR A 205 -12.30 18.99 -21.44
N TYR A 206 -13.19 18.23 -20.80
CA TYR A 206 -14.24 17.49 -21.50
C TYR A 206 -15.61 18.00 -21.07
N THR A 207 -16.62 17.80 -21.91
CA THR A 207 -18.00 18.15 -21.57
C THR A 207 -18.82 16.89 -21.33
N PHE A 208 -19.62 16.92 -20.28
CA PHE A 208 -20.64 15.93 -19.98
C PHE A 208 -22.01 16.61 -20.03
N THR A 209 -22.86 16.20 -20.96
CA THR A 209 -24.20 16.76 -21.14
C THR A 209 -25.25 15.71 -20.80
N SER A 210 -26.21 16.06 -19.97
CA SER A 210 -27.37 15.26 -19.62
C SER A 210 -28.65 15.93 -20.12
N GLU A 211 -29.50 15.19 -20.82
CA GLU A 211 -30.78 15.69 -21.36
C GLU A 211 -31.94 14.79 -20.92
N GLY A 212 -33.00 15.41 -20.40
CA GLY A 212 -34.20 14.75 -19.89
C GLY A 212 -34.34 14.81 -18.38
N THR A 213 -35.35 14.12 -17.84
CA THR A 213 -35.65 14.05 -16.41
C THR A 213 -35.59 12.60 -15.92
N HIS A 214 -34.97 12.40 -14.76
CA HIS A 214 -34.93 11.09 -14.12
C HIS A 214 -36.33 10.65 -13.68
N THR A 215 -36.71 9.43 -14.08
CA THR A 215 -37.97 8.79 -13.68
C THR A 215 -37.77 7.75 -12.57
N HIS A 216 -36.61 7.77 -11.91
CA HIS A 216 -36.24 6.84 -10.84
C HIS A 216 -35.48 7.59 -9.72
N PRO A 217 -35.54 7.10 -8.48
CA PRO A 217 -34.76 7.65 -7.37
C PRO A 217 -33.25 7.48 -7.59
N PRO A 218 -32.41 8.33 -6.96
CA PRO A 218 -30.97 8.24 -7.07
C PRO A 218 -30.46 6.93 -6.46
N PRO A 219 -29.42 6.32 -7.06
CA PRO A 219 -28.79 5.13 -6.50
C PRO A 219 -28.07 5.46 -5.18
N PRO A 220 -27.79 4.45 -4.33
CA PRO A 220 -27.04 4.65 -3.08
C PRO A 220 -25.65 5.27 -3.36
N PRO A 221 -25.21 6.25 -2.55
CA PRO A 221 -23.93 6.94 -2.78
C PRO A 221 -22.75 5.98 -2.56
N SER A 222 -21.91 5.88 -3.60
CA SER A 222 -20.75 5.00 -3.68
C SER A 222 -19.41 5.74 -3.51
N ARG A 223 -19.41 7.09 -3.49
CA ARG A 223 -18.20 7.91 -3.29
C ARG A 223 -17.84 8.13 -1.82
N ASN A 224 -16.54 8.17 -1.55
CA ASN A 224 -16.00 8.67 -0.29
C ASN A 224 -16.37 10.17 -0.15
N PRO A 225 -16.76 10.65 1.05
CA PRO A 225 -16.80 12.07 1.33
C PRO A 225 -15.47 12.74 0.96
N GLU A 226 -15.51 13.99 0.50
CA GLU A 226 -14.31 14.69 0.02
C GLU A 226 -13.25 14.83 1.13
N ALA A 227 -13.68 15.15 2.36
CA ALA A 227 -12.82 15.24 3.53
C ALA A 227 -12.07 13.91 3.79
N LEU A 228 -12.79 12.79 3.75
CA LEU A 228 -12.20 11.46 3.92
C LEU A 228 -11.24 11.10 2.78
N SER A 229 -11.55 11.52 1.54
CA SER A 229 -10.66 11.32 0.39
C SER A 229 -9.35 12.08 0.56
N LYS A 230 -9.41 13.34 1.03
CA LYS A 230 -8.22 14.16 1.34
C LYS A 230 -7.39 13.55 2.47
N GLU A 231 -8.02 13.02 3.51
CA GLU A 231 -7.33 12.31 4.59
C GLU A 231 -6.63 11.03 4.11
N ILE A 232 -7.25 10.25 3.22
CA ILE A 232 -6.63 9.05 2.65
C ILE A 232 -5.41 9.44 1.81
N VAL A 233 -5.51 10.50 0.99
CA VAL A 233 -4.38 11.00 0.19
C VAL A 233 -3.25 11.50 1.08
N SER A 234 -3.55 12.27 2.13
CA SER A 234 -2.52 12.75 3.06
C SER A 234 -1.81 11.60 3.78
N LEU A 235 -2.54 10.53 4.10
CA LEU A 235 -1.98 9.28 4.62
C LEU A 235 -1.04 8.60 3.65
N ILE A 236 -1.43 8.50 2.37
CA ILE A 236 -0.59 7.93 1.32
C ILE A 236 0.71 8.74 1.19
N HIS A 237 0.62 10.06 1.20
CA HIS A 237 1.78 10.96 1.14
C HIS A 237 2.67 10.84 2.39
N ARG A 238 2.08 10.65 3.57
CA ARG A 238 2.82 10.46 4.82
C ARG A 238 3.53 9.11 4.89
N ILE A 239 2.94 8.06 4.32
CA ILE A 239 3.59 6.76 4.18
C ILE A 239 4.79 6.86 3.22
N ASN A 240 4.66 7.63 2.13
CA ASN A 240 5.73 7.92 1.17
C ASN A 240 6.49 6.66 0.68
N ASP A 241 5.78 5.55 0.48
CA ASP A 241 6.36 4.28 0.04
C ASP A 241 5.98 4.01 -1.43
N PRO A 242 6.96 4.02 -2.36
CA PRO A 242 6.68 3.79 -3.77
C PRO A 242 6.23 2.35 -4.04
N SER A 243 6.58 1.39 -3.18
CA SER A 243 6.21 -0.02 -3.29
C SER A 243 4.86 -0.37 -2.64
N MET A 244 4.19 0.62 -2.02
CA MET A 244 2.98 0.43 -1.24
C MET A 244 1.87 -0.32 -1.98
N THR A 245 1.33 -1.37 -1.39
CA THR A 245 0.15 -2.08 -1.90
C THR A 245 -1.05 -1.75 -1.01
N VAL A 246 -2.25 -2.11 -1.45
CA VAL A 246 -3.43 -2.06 -0.56
C VAL A 246 -3.16 -2.81 0.74
N ALA A 247 -2.55 -3.99 0.66
CA ALA A 247 -2.24 -4.79 1.84
C ALA A 247 -1.24 -4.11 2.79
N SER A 248 -0.19 -3.46 2.27
CA SER A 248 0.77 -2.73 3.12
C SER A 248 0.18 -1.44 3.68
N PHE A 249 -0.64 -0.74 2.90
CA PHE A 249 -1.41 0.43 3.36
C PHE A 249 -2.33 0.08 4.54
N LEU A 250 -3.09 -1.02 4.41
CA LEU A 250 -4.01 -1.51 5.46
C LEU A 250 -3.29 -1.92 6.75
N LYS A 251 -2.00 -2.27 6.68
CA LYS A 251 -1.16 -2.60 7.83
C LYS A 251 -0.40 -1.39 8.39
N SER A 252 -0.47 -0.24 7.73
CA SER A 252 0.33 0.92 8.12
C SER A 252 -0.04 1.42 9.53
N PRO A 253 0.95 1.89 10.31
CA PRO A 253 0.68 2.46 11.63
C PRO A 253 -0.16 3.74 11.54
N PHE A 254 0.02 4.53 10.47
CA PHE A 254 -0.76 5.74 10.23
C PHE A 254 -2.25 5.44 10.02
N LEU A 255 -2.60 4.35 9.33
CA LEU A 255 -4.01 3.98 9.16
C LEU A 255 -4.67 3.59 10.49
N ARG A 256 -3.91 2.94 11.39
CA ARG A 256 -4.39 2.63 12.74
C ARG A 256 -4.68 3.89 13.54
N GLU A 257 -3.89 4.94 13.36
CA GLU A 257 -4.15 6.26 13.94
C GLU A 257 -5.47 6.85 13.41
N LEU A 258 -5.69 6.81 12.09
CA LEU A 258 -6.95 7.26 11.49
C LEU A 258 -8.16 6.49 12.03
N CYS A 259 -8.08 5.16 12.11
CA CYS A 259 -9.17 4.33 12.62
C CYS A 259 -9.54 4.71 14.08
N ARG A 260 -8.54 5.02 14.91
CA ARG A 260 -8.75 5.51 16.29
C ARG A 260 -9.46 6.86 16.32
N ASN A 261 -9.07 7.79 15.43
CA ASN A 261 -9.70 9.12 15.37
C ASN A 261 -11.20 9.05 15.03
N TYR A 262 -11.61 8.08 14.19
CA TYR A 262 -13.02 7.82 13.88
C TYR A 262 -13.72 6.89 14.87
N ASN A 263 -13.02 6.43 15.92
CA ASN A 263 -13.51 5.45 16.89
C ASN A 263 -14.06 4.17 16.23
N LYS A 264 -13.39 3.69 15.18
CA LYS A 264 -13.74 2.47 14.45
C LYS A 264 -12.59 1.45 14.50
N PRO A 265 -12.89 0.14 14.59
CA PRO A 265 -11.87 -0.90 14.70
C PRO A 265 -11.20 -1.24 13.36
N SER A 266 -11.75 -0.83 12.22
CA SER A 266 -11.18 -1.12 10.89
C SER A 266 -11.51 -0.04 9.87
N PHE A 267 -10.66 0.05 8.84
CA PHE A 267 -10.78 1.04 7.77
C PHE A 267 -12.12 0.99 7.02
N THR A 268 -12.62 -0.22 6.74
CA THR A 268 -13.90 -0.43 6.03
C THR A 268 -15.11 0.01 6.85
N GLN A 269 -14.96 0.14 8.18
CA GLN A 269 -16.03 0.59 9.08
C GLN A 269 -16.06 2.11 9.29
N ILE A 270 -15.06 2.85 8.78
CA ILE A 270 -15.05 4.32 8.81
C ILE A 270 -16.14 4.86 7.90
N HIS A 271 -16.25 4.33 6.68
CA HIS A 271 -17.29 4.71 5.74
C HIS A 271 -17.58 3.58 4.73
N GLN A 272 -18.84 3.46 4.31
CA GLN A 272 -19.32 2.37 3.45
C GLN A 272 -18.56 2.25 2.11
N SER A 273 -18.13 3.37 1.54
CA SER A 273 -17.41 3.41 0.26
C SER A 273 -15.97 2.88 0.35
N LEU A 274 -15.43 2.69 1.56
CA LEU A 274 -14.08 2.14 1.79
C LEU A 274 -14.02 0.61 1.73
N VAL A 275 -15.17 -0.05 1.59
CA VAL A 275 -15.24 -1.51 1.35
C VAL A 275 -14.66 -1.87 -0.02
N ASN A 276 -14.70 -0.94 -0.99
CA ASN A 276 -14.16 -1.16 -2.32
C ASN A 276 -12.63 -1.00 -2.34
N MET A 277 -11.93 -2.14 -2.22
CA MET A 277 -10.47 -2.19 -2.23
C MET A 277 -9.85 -1.87 -3.59
N ASP A 278 -10.56 -2.11 -4.70
CA ASP A 278 -10.06 -1.75 -6.03
C ASP A 278 -9.99 -0.23 -6.20
N ARG A 279 -10.97 0.50 -5.64
CA ARG A 279 -10.96 1.96 -5.60
C ARG A 279 -9.78 2.50 -4.79
N LEU A 280 -9.50 1.87 -3.64
CA LEU A 280 -8.31 2.22 -2.85
C LEU A 280 -7.02 1.91 -3.62
N ALA A 281 -6.96 0.78 -4.34
CA ALA A 281 -5.83 0.42 -5.18
C ALA A 281 -5.58 1.47 -6.28
N GLN A 282 -6.64 1.94 -6.93
CA GLN A 282 -6.57 3.00 -7.94
C GLN A 282 -6.08 4.33 -7.37
N VAL A 283 -6.58 4.74 -6.19
CA VAL A 283 -6.11 5.97 -5.52
C VAL A 283 -4.64 5.84 -5.16
N ILE A 284 -4.22 4.72 -4.56
CA ILE A 284 -2.81 4.45 -4.26
C ILE A 284 -1.96 4.51 -5.53
N TYR A 285 -2.42 3.88 -6.62
CA TYR A 285 -1.70 3.88 -7.89
C TYR A 285 -1.56 5.29 -8.48
N ARG A 286 -2.64 6.08 -8.49
CA ARG A 286 -2.64 7.47 -8.96
C ARG A 286 -1.68 8.33 -8.16
N GLU A 287 -1.73 8.25 -6.82
CA GLU A 287 -0.86 9.04 -5.94
C GLU A 287 0.61 8.63 -6.06
N LYS A 288 0.91 7.33 -6.29
CA LYS A 288 2.27 6.89 -6.60
C LYS A 288 2.82 7.55 -7.87
N LEU A 289 2.00 7.66 -8.91
CA LEU A 289 2.41 8.35 -10.14
C LEU A 289 2.61 9.85 -9.94
N ILE A 290 2.05 10.45 -8.88
CA ILE A 290 2.30 11.86 -8.50
C ILE A 290 3.63 11.97 -7.77
N LEU A 291 3.79 11.15 -6.74
CA LEU A 291 4.92 11.23 -5.81
C LEU A 291 6.22 10.72 -6.46
N PHE A 292 6.12 9.73 -7.34
CA PHE A 292 7.24 9.06 -7.98
C PHE A 292 7.08 9.06 -9.50
N PRO A 293 7.08 10.25 -10.14
CA PRO A 293 6.78 10.40 -11.57
C PRO A 293 7.83 9.72 -12.46
N ALA A 294 9.07 9.64 -11.99
CA ALA A 294 10.18 8.96 -12.67
C ALA A 294 10.32 7.48 -12.24
N GLY A 295 9.36 6.93 -11.49
CA GLY A 295 9.37 5.54 -11.06
C GLY A 295 10.35 5.23 -9.92
N GLN A 296 10.83 3.99 -9.88
CA GLN A 296 11.68 3.43 -8.80
C GLN A 296 13.05 2.94 -9.31
N ASP A 297 13.33 3.14 -10.59
CA ASP A 297 14.61 2.76 -11.19
C ASP A 297 15.60 3.94 -11.13
N LEU A 298 16.65 3.89 -11.93
CA LEU A 298 17.69 4.92 -11.95
C LEU A 298 17.12 6.32 -12.23
N ALA A 299 16.09 6.45 -13.07
CA ALA A 299 15.46 7.73 -13.35
C ALA A 299 14.76 8.30 -12.10
N GLY A 300 14.15 7.44 -11.29
CA GLY A 300 13.62 7.79 -9.97
C GLY A 300 14.69 8.31 -9.01
N VAL A 301 15.85 7.64 -8.97
CA VAL A 301 16.99 8.06 -8.14
C VAL A 301 17.56 9.41 -8.60
N GLU A 302 17.69 9.62 -9.91
CA GLU A 302 18.10 10.91 -10.48
C GLU A 302 17.12 12.04 -10.16
N PHE A 303 15.82 11.75 -10.21
CA PHE A 303 14.77 12.70 -9.84
C PHE A 303 14.85 13.06 -8.36
N GLU A 304 14.99 12.06 -7.47
CA GLU A 304 15.13 12.29 -6.01
C GLU A 304 16.39 13.11 -5.69
N MET A 305 17.51 12.80 -6.34
CA MET A 305 18.75 13.56 -6.18
C MET A 305 18.55 15.02 -6.58
N LYS A 306 17.89 15.26 -7.73
CA LYS A 306 17.61 16.60 -8.24
C LYS A 306 16.69 17.41 -7.31
N LEU A 307 15.71 16.77 -6.68
CA LEU A 307 14.69 17.47 -5.90
C LEU A 307 15.08 17.68 -4.43
N ARG A 308 15.70 16.67 -3.79
CA ARG A 308 15.85 16.61 -2.32
C ARG A 308 17.29 16.48 -1.81
N HIS A 309 18.27 16.26 -2.68
CA HIS A 309 19.68 16.12 -2.28
C HIS A 309 20.60 17.18 -2.90
N GLN A 310 20.07 18.40 -3.07
CA GLN A 310 20.86 19.56 -3.52
C GLN A 310 21.76 20.12 -2.42
N ASP A 311 21.31 20.07 -1.17
CA ASP A 311 22.11 20.49 -0.03
C ASP A 311 23.16 19.42 0.29
N LEU A 312 24.44 19.76 0.14
CA LEU A 312 25.56 18.85 0.37
C LEU A 312 25.71 18.44 1.84
N GLU A 313 25.20 19.22 2.79
CA GLU A 313 25.27 18.85 4.21
C GLU A 313 24.35 17.65 4.51
N GLU A 314 23.12 17.69 3.99
CA GLU A 314 22.07 16.70 4.25
C GLU A 314 21.96 15.62 3.16
N ALA A 315 22.61 15.79 2.00
CA ALA A 315 22.53 14.86 0.88
C ALA A 315 22.90 13.43 1.29
N TYR A 316 22.03 12.47 0.99
CA TYR A 316 22.33 11.05 1.12
C TYR A 316 22.84 10.49 -0.21
N ILE A 317 22.19 10.82 -1.33
CA ILE A 317 22.65 10.48 -2.67
C ILE A 317 23.74 11.49 -3.05
N ARG A 318 24.98 10.99 -3.24
CA ARG A 318 26.17 11.84 -3.43
C ARG A 318 26.57 12.00 -4.87
N GLU A 319 26.52 10.92 -5.65
CA GLU A 319 26.84 10.97 -7.08
C GLU A 319 26.09 9.86 -7.82
N ILE A 320 25.60 10.21 -9.01
CA ILE A 320 25.10 9.26 -10.01
C ILE A 320 26.03 9.39 -11.22
N TYR A 321 26.72 8.30 -11.54
CA TYR A 321 27.63 8.23 -12.67
C TYR A 321 27.13 7.18 -13.65
N THR A 322 26.84 7.59 -14.88
CA THR A 322 26.38 6.69 -15.94
C THR A 322 27.27 6.88 -17.17
N ASN A 323 27.72 5.75 -17.72
CA ASN A 323 28.46 5.71 -18.97
C ASN A 323 28.06 4.49 -19.81
N ASN A 324 28.71 4.31 -20.96
CA ASN A 324 28.45 3.19 -21.88
C ASN A 324 28.76 1.80 -21.27
N LEU A 325 29.45 1.73 -20.13
CA LEU A 325 29.78 0.48 -19.44
C LEU A 325 28.76 0.13 -18.36
N GLY A 326 28.18 1.12 -17.68
CA GLY A 326 27.22 0.92 -16.60
C GLY A 326 26.95 2.19 -15.80
N SER A 327 26.09 2.03 -14.78
CA SER A 327 25.70 3.06 -13.83
C SER A 327 26.21 2.75 -12.44
N ILE A 328 26.60 3.80 -11.71
CA ILE A 328 27.09 3.78 -10.34
C ILE A 328 26.31 4.84 -9.57
N VAL A 329 25.70 4.47 -8.45
CA VAL A 329 25.07 5.41 -7.52
C VAL A 329 25.80 5.32 -6.19
N LEU A 330 26.39 6.42 -5.72
CA LEU A 330 26.99 6.51 -4.39
C LEU A 330 25.99 7.12 -3.40
N THR A 331 25.78 6.44 -2.28
CA THR A 331 24.97 6.94 -1.16
C THR A 331 25.74 6.90 0.15
N MET A 332 25.80 8.03 0.85
CA MET A 332 26.52 8.22 2.11
C MET A 332 26.14 9.57 2.74
N HIS A 333 25.93 9.61 4.05
CA HIS A 333 25.80 10.88 4.79
C HIS A 333 27.18 11.47 5.14
N LYS A 334 27.27 12.79 5.24
CA LYS A 334 28.51 13.49 5.61
C LYS A 334 29.15 12.98 6.91
N PRO A 335 28.40 12.75 8.01
CA PRO A 335 28.99 12.16 9.23
C PRO A 335 29.61 10.77 9.00
N GLN A 336 29.01 9.95 8.14
CA GLN A 336 29.58 8.63 7.80
C GLN A 336 30.90 8.78 7.04
N ALA A 337 31.01 9.76 6.14
CA ALA A 337 32.23 10.06 5.41
C ALA A 337 33.38 10.51 6.33
N ILE A 338 33.05 11.35 7.32
CA ILE A 338 34.02 11.81 8.34
C ILE A 338 34.53 10.63 9.17
N VAL A 339 33.63 9.75 9.61
CA VAL A 339 34.02 8.50 10.29
C VAL A 339 34.85 7.63 9.36
N PHE A 340 34.45 7.46 8.10
CA PHE A 340 35.21 6.67 7.13
C PHE A 340 36.66 7.17 7.03
N ALA A 341 36.88 8.48 6.89
CA ALA A 341 38.21 9.09 6.77
C ALA A 341 39.08 9.00 8.05
N SER A 342 38.51 8.66 9.21
CA SER A 342 39.24 8.47 10.45
C SER A 342 39.67 7.03 10.71
N LEU A 343 39.10 6.06 9.99
CA LEU A 343 39.40 4.65 10.16
C LEU A 343 40.74 4.24 9.53
N GLN A 344 41.34 3.18 10.08
CA GLN A 344 42.53 2.55 9.53
C GLN A 344 42.19 1.37 8.61
N THR A 345 41.06 0.69 8.86
CA THR A 345 40.61 -0.45 8.07
C THR A 345 39.10 -0.41 7.89
N PHE A 346 38.64 -1.03 6.81
CA PHE A 346 37.22 -1.20 6.52
C PHE A 346 37.02 -2.48 5.72
N GLN A 347 35.77 -2.89 5.56
CA GLN A 347 35.33 -4.07 4.86
C GLN A 347 34.47 -3.69 3.67
N VAL A 348 34.58 -4.45 2.58
CA VAL A 348 33.74 -4.31 1.39
C VAL A 348 33.02 -5.63 1.13
N ASP A 349 31.70 -5.56 1.06
CA ASP A 349 30.83 -6.71 0.82
C ASP A 349 29.91 -6.46 -0.38
N LEU A 350 29.60 -7.51 -1.14
CA LEU A 350 28.68 -7.44 -2.28
C LEU A 350 27.38 -8.19 -1.95
N SER A 351 26.27 -7.47 -2.01
CA SER A 351 24.95 -8.00 -1.69
C SER A 351 24.04 -8.02 -2.91
N PHE A 352 23.43 -9.18 -3.16
CA PHE A 352 22.46 -9.42 -4.24
C PHE A 352 21.00 -9.35 -3.77
N LYS A 353 20.75 -9.17 -2.46
CA LYS A 353 19.43 -9.44 -1.86
C LYS A 353 18.49 -8.24 -1.80
N ARG A 354 19.03 -7.01 -1.78
CA ARG A 354 18.26 -5.79 -1.46
C ARG A 354 17.82 -4.99 -2.68
N VAL A 355 18.40 -5.27 -3.85
CA VAL A 355 18.19 -4.46 -5.07
C VAL A 355 17.68 -5.38 -6.17
N ALA A 356 16.69 -4.94 -6.92
CA ALA A 356 16.09 -5.69 -8.02
C ALA A 356 16.62 -5.19 -9.38
N ARG A 357 16.24 -5.90 -10.45
CA ARG A 357 16.41 -5.45 -11.85
C ARG A 357 17.87 -5.24 -12.28
N GLY A 358 18.77 -6.09 -11.81
CA GLY A 358 20.15 -6.15 -12.31
C GLY A 358 21.12 -5.15 -11.67
N PHE A 359 20.73 -4.49 -10.58
CA PHE A 359 21.66 -3.76 -9.73
C PHE A 359 22.17 -4.64 -8.57
N HIS A 360 23.40 -4.40 -8.16
CA HIS A 360 24.09 -5.02 -7.05
C HIS A 360 24.51 -3.94 -6.05
N GLU A 361 24.43 -4.27 -4.76
CA GLU A 361 24.80 -3.35 -3.68
C GLU A 361 26.20 -3.68 -3.17
N LEU A 362 27.13 -2.73 -3.31
CA LEU A 362 28.41 -2.73 -2.61
C LEU A 362 28.24 -2.00 -1.29
N ILE A 363 28.61 -2.66 -0.20
CA ILE A 363 28.56 -2.12 1.15
C ILE A 363 29.98 -1.89 1.62
N PHE A 364 30.27 -0.65 2.02
CA PHE A 364 31.48 -0.29 2.74
C PHE A 364 31.14 -0.18 4.21
N ALA A 365 31.78 -0.98 5.05
CA ALA A 365 31.44 -1.06 6.46
C ALA A 365 32.67 -1.27 7.34
N TYR A 366 32.54 -1.03 8.63
CA TYR A 366 33.54 -1.45 9.60
C TYR A 366 32.87 -2.12 10.79
N PHE A 367 33.60 -3.00 11.44
CA PHE A 367 33.14 -3.65 12.66
C PHE A 367 33.60 -2.85 13.87
N HIS A 368 32.66 -2.36 14.67
CA HIS A 368 32.96 -1.64 15.90
C HIS A 368 33.00 -2.63 17.07
N GLU A 369 34.20 -2.99 17.51
CA GLU A 369 34.41 -4.05 18.51
C GLU A 369 33.67 -3.79 19.82
N GLN A 370 33.72 -2.57 20.35
CA GLN A 370 33.07 -2.23 21.63
C GLN A 370 31.55 -2.43 21.61
N HIS A 371 30.93 -2.35 20.43
CA HIS A 371 29.48 -2.53 20.27
C HIS A 371 29.11 -3.88 19.64
N GLY A 372 30.10 -4.68 19.21
CA GLY A 372 29.89 -5.93 18.51
C GLY A 372 29.03 -5.80 17.25
N LYS A 373 29.08 -4.65 16.56
CA LYS A 373 28.18 -4.33 15.44
C LYS A 373 28.93 -3.84 14.22
N LEU A 374 28.40 -4.20 13.05
CA LEU A 374 28.86 -3.71 11.76
C LEU A 374 28.15 -2.38 11.44
N PHE A 375 28.92 -1.33 11.21
CA PHE A 375 28.43 -0.01 10.83
C PHE A 375 28.66 0.21 9.34
N THR A 376 27.60 0.52 8.60
CA THR A 376 27.70 0.90 7.18
C THR A 376 28.19 2.34 7.07
N LEU A 377 29.28 2.51 6.32
CA LEU A 377 29.90 3.81 6.03
C LEU A 377 29.38 4.39 4.72
N ALA A 378 29.30 3.57 3.68
CA ALA A 378 28.78 3.97 2.38
C ALA A 378 28.12 2.78 1.69
N ARG A 379 27.21 3.07 0.75
CA ARG A 379 26.67 2.07 -0.17
C ARG A 379 26.86 2.56 -1.60
N MET A 380 27.16 1.63 -2.49
CA MET A 380 27.20 1.89 -3.93
C MET A 380 26.33 0.89 -4.66
N TYR A 381 25.51 1.39 -5.59
CA TYR A 381 24.68 0.55 -6.44
C TYR A 381 25.26 0.52 -7.84
N ILE A 382 25.56 -0.68 -8.34
CA ILE A 382 26.14 -0.88 -9.67
C ILE A 382 25.31 -1.86 -10.50
N ASN A 383 25.21 -1.66 -11.80
CA ASN A 383 24.53 -2.60 -12.70
C ASN A 383 25.49 -3.37 -13.63
N CYS A 384 26.80 -3.24 -13.41
CA CYS A 384 27.82 -3.85 -14.25
C CYS A 384 29.04 -4.27 -13.44
N GLU A 385 29.28 -5.58 -13.36
CA GLU A 385 30.42 -6.16 -12.65
C GLU A 385 31.65 -6.27 -13.57
N LYS A 386 32.19 -5.13 -14.00
CA LYS A 386 33.46 -5.08 -14.74
C LYS A 386 34.54 -4.45 -13.87
N ARG A 387 35.78 -4.92 -14.00
CA ARG A 387 36.96 -4.35 -13.32
C ARG A 387 37.05 -2.82 -13.42
N ARG A 388 36.78 -2.26 -14.60
CA ARG A 388 36.80 -0.80 -14.83
C ARG A 388 35.72 -0.07 -14.02
N ILE A 389 34.55 -0.68 -13.82
CA ILE A 389 33.48 -0.12 -12.99
C ILE A 389 33.92 -0.13 -11.53
N TYR A 390 34.47 -1.24 -11.02
CA TYR A 390 34.99 -1.29 -9.65
C TYR A 390 36.09 -0.25 -9.40
N GLN A 391 37.05 -0.10 -10.32
CA GLN A 391 38.04 0.98 -10.24
C GLN A 391 37.35 2.34 -10.11
N LYS A 392 36.35 2.61 -10.96
CA LYS A 392 35.61 3.87 -10.93
C LYS A 392 34.82 4.05 -9.63
N CYS A 393 34.29 2.98 -9.05
CA CYS A 393 33.62 3.01 -7.75
C CYS A 393 34.57 3.54 -6.66
N PHE A 394 35.79 3.02 -6.59
CA PHE A 394 36.77 3.47 -5.59
C PHE A 394 37.22 4.91 -5.84
N GLU A 395 37.42 5.32 -7.10
CA GLU A 395 37.71 6.72 -7.44
C GLU A 395 36.61 7.67 -6.96
N ILE A 396 35.34 7.36 -7.25
CA ILE A 396 34.19 8.17 -6.84
C ILE A 396 34.07 8.17 -5.31
N LEU A 397 34.17 7.01 -4.67
CA LEU A 397 34.06 6.88 -3.22
C LEU A 397 35.08 7.77 -2.51
N PHE A 398 36.37 7.62 -2.82
CA PHE A 398 37.41 8.33 -2.09
C PHE A 398 37.49 9.82 -2.42
N LYS A 399 37.08 10.22 -3.64
CA LYS A 399 36.81 11.63 -3.95
C LYS A 399 35.78 12.22 -2.98
N HIS A 400 34.63 11.56 -2.81
CA HIS A 400 33.56 12.06 -1.93
C HIS A 400 33.91 11.97 -0.45
N VAL A 401 34.56 10.90 0.00
CA VAL A 401 35.06 10.78 1.37
C VAL A 401 36.03 11.92 1.67
N SER A 402 36.96 12.21 0.76
CA SER A 402 37.93 13.28 0.92
C SER A 402 37.27 14.66 0.99
N GLN A 403 36.31 14.93 0.10
CA GLN A 403 35.57 16.19 0.06
C GLN A 403 34.72 16.40 1.33
N CYS A 404 33.96 15.38 1.75
CA CYS A 404 33.09 15.49 2.92
C CYS A 404 33.87 15.61 4.24
N ALA A 405 35.01 14.91 4.35
CA ALA A 405 35.87 14.95 5.53
C ALA A 405 36.92 16.08 5.52
N GLN A 406 37.02 16.82 4.41
CA GLN A 406 38.07 17.83 4.17
C GLN A 406 39.48 17.31 4.49
N LYS A 407 39.72 16.05 4.10
CA LYS A 407 40.96 15.32 4.40
C LYS A 407 41.34 14.46 3.22
N ASP A 408 42.59 14.54 2.78
CA ASP A 408 43.08 13.68 1.70
C ASP A 408 42.99 12.20 2.07
N THR A 409 42.52 11.39 1.12
CA THR A 409 42.59 9.94 1.26
C THR A 409 44.04 9.50 1.10
N ARG A 410 44.62 8.94 2.17
CA ARG A 410 45.98 8.40 2.18
C ARG A 410 45.98 6.93 2.56
N TRP A 411 47.03 6.24 2.13
CA TRP A 411 47.27 4.82 2.38
C TRP A 411 48.65 4.63 2.99
N LYS A 412 48.74 3.85 4.08
CA LYS A 412 49.95 3.70 4.88
C LYS A 412 51.13 3.16 4.07
N HIS A 413 50.91 2.19 3.19
CA HIS A 413 51.98 1.60 2.37
C HIS A 413 52.47 2.51 1.22
N LEU A 414 51.70 3.54 0.85
CA LEU A 414 52.09 4.52 -0.19
C LEU A 414 52.59 5.85 0.41
N HIS A 415 52.00 6.29 1.51
CA HIS A 415 52.15 7.65 2.06
C HIS A 415 52.63 7.67 3.51
N ASN A 416 52.93 6.50 4.11
CA ASN A 416 53.27 6.33 5.53
C ASN A 416 52.19 6.78 6.54
N ASN A 417 50.97 7.06 6.07
CA ASN A 417 49.82 7.46 6.89
C ASN A 417 48.49 7.10 6.19
N GLY A 418 47.40 6.98 6.95
CA GLY A 418 46.04 6.74 6.46
C GLY A 418 45.63 5.27 6.56
N PHE A 419 44.83 4.80 5.60
CA PHE A 419 44.31 3.44 5.59
C PHE A 419 45.44 2.41 5.52
N ILE A 420 45.35 1.41 6.38
CA ILE A 420 46.31 0.30 6.47
C ILE A 420 45.89 -0.83 5.55
N GLY A 421 44.60 -1.09 5.43
CA GLY A 421 44.11 -2.15 4.57
C GLY A 421 42.61 -2.25 4.48
N VAL A 422 42.15 -3.06 3.54
CA VAL A 422 40.76 -3.34 3.25
C VAL A 422 40.51 -4.83 3.38
N THR A 423 39.40 -5.20 4.01
CA THR A 423 38.91 -6.57 3.99
C THR A 423 37.91 -6.72 2.86
N VAL A 424 38.13 -7.67 1.96
CA VAL A 424 37.22 -7.92 0.82
C VAL A 424 36.75 -9.36 0.81
N ASP A 425 35.64 -9.58 0.11
CA ASP A 425 35.32 -10.92 -0.37
C ASP A 425 36.30 -11.34 -1.49
N MET A 426 36.43 -12.63 -1.75
CA MET A 426 37.38 -13.20 -2.71
C MET A 426 36.97 -12.96 -4.19
N ASP A 427 36.41 -11.79 -4.51
CA ASP A 427 36.03 -11.41 -5.87
C ASP A 427 37.21 -10.76 -6.64
N GLY A 428 37.70 -11.48 -7.65
CA GLY A 428 38.85 -11.03 -8.44
C GLY A 428 38.61 -9.74 -9.24
N LYS A 429 37.37 -9.42 -9.62
CA LYS A 429 37.05 -8.19 -10.39
C LYS A 429 37.09 -6.97 -9.47
N GLN A 430 36.54 -7.10 -8.26
CA GLN A 430 36.56 -6.09 -7.21
C GLN A 430 38.00 -5.82 -6.76
N MET A 431 38.75 -6.86 -6.44
CA MET A 431 40.16 -6.76 -6.03
C MET A 431 41.00 -6.08 -7.12
N SER A 432 40.89 -6.54 -8.37
CA SER A 432 41.67 -5.94 -9.46
C SER A 432 41.23 -4.51 -9.78
N GLY A 433 39.96 -4.14 -9.56
CA GLY A 433 39.49 -2.76 -9.63
C GLY A 433 40.10 -1.88 -8.53
N PHE A 434 40.12 -2.38 -7.29
CA PHE A 434 40.72 -1.70 -6.15
C PHE A 434 42.23 -1.48 -6.34
N GLY A 435 42.96 -2.52 -6.74
CA GLY A 435 44.40 -2.42 -6.96
C GLY A 435 44.77 -1.44 -8.09
N ARG A 436 43.91 -1.32 -9.11
CA ARG A 436 44.09 -0.34 -10.19
C ARG A 436 43.80 1.09 -9.74
N TYR A 437 42.85 1.29 -8.85
CA TYR A 437 42.66 2.58 -8.18
C TYR A 437 43.90 2.94 -7.36
N LEU A 438 44.45 2.01 -6.56
CA LEU A 438 45.69 2.28 -5.82
C LEU A 438 46.87 2.58 -6.73
N GLN A 439 46.97 1.87 -7.86
CA GLN A 439 47.99 2.14 -8.87
C GLN A 439 47.85 3.55 -9.48
N SER A 440 46.62 4.06 -9.67
CA SER A 440 46.41 5.39 -10.26
C SER A 440 46.78 6.55 -9.34
N ILE A 441 46.86 6.30 -8.03
CA ILE A 441 47.29 7.29 -7.02
C ILE A 441 48.74 7.07 -6.54
N ASP A 442 49.42 6.02 -7.01
CA ASP A 442 50.83 5.76 -6.67
C ASP A 442 51.76 6.51 -7.61
N SER A 443 52.52 7.47 -7.07
CA SER A 443 53.52 8.23 -7.84
C SER A 443 54.58 7.36 -8.51
N ASN A 444 54.86 6.17 -7.96
CA ASN A 444 55.84 5.23 -8.52
C ASN A 444 55.21 4.24 -9.51
N SER A 445 53.89 4.34 -9.75
CA SER A 445 53.15 3.51 -10.72
C SER A 445 53.34 1.99 -10.53
N ARG A 446 53.51 1.52 -9.28
CA ARG A 446 53.75 0.09 -9.02
C ARG A 446 52.56 -0.76 -9.48
N PRO A 447 52.78 -2.02 -9.89
CA PRO A 447 51.71 -2.89 -10.39
C PRO A 447 50.57 -3.08 -9.39
N TRP A 448 49.34 -3.21 -9.88
CA TRP A 448 48.16 -3.37 -9.02
C TRP A 448 48.25 -4.59 -8.09
N GLN A 449 48.94 -5.67 -8.46
CA GLN A 449 49.14 -6.84 -7.59
C GLN A 449 49.99 -6.50 -6.35
N TRP A 450 51.04 -5.70 -6.54
CA TRP A 450 51.86 -5.20 -5.44
C TRP A 450 51.01 -4.34 -4.49
N GLN A 451 50.10 -3.53 -5.03
CA GLN A 451 49.17 -2.75 -4.21
C GLN A 451 48.30 -3.66 -3.34
N LEU A 452 47.77 -4.74 -3.89
CA LEU A 452 46.91 -5.67 -3.16
C LEU A 452 47.68 -6.42 -2.06
N GLN A 453 48.91 -6.86 -2.32
CA GLN A 453 49.74 -7.56 -1.32
C GLN A 453 49.96 -6.72 -0.05
N ASN A 454 49.96 -5.39 -0.18
CA ASN A 454 50.19 -4.47 0.92
C ASN A 454 48.92 -3.95 1.59
N THR A 455 47.72 -4.26 1.05
CA THR A 455 46.46 -3.64 1.52
C THR A 455 45.30 -4.60 1.71
N VAL A 456 45.24 -5.70 0.97
CA VAL A 456 44.08 -6.60 1.00
C VAL A 456 44.24 -7.68 2.05
N LYS A 457 43.20 -7.85 2.86
CA LYS A 457 42.98 -9.02 3.69
C LYS A 457 41.69 -9.72 3.27
N PHE A 458 41.68 -11.05 3.21
CA PHE A 458 40.45 -11.77 2.91
C PHE A 458 39.55 -11.91 4.13
N CYS A 459 38.23 -11.86 3.90
CA CYS A 459 37.23 -12.02 4.93
C CYS A 459 37.25 -13.45 5.50
N THR A 460 37.52 -13.58 6.81
CA THR A 460 37.53 -14.85 7.53
C THR A 460 36.17 -15.56 7.49
N ALA A 461 35.06 -14.83 7.56
CA ALA A 461 33.72 -15.42 7.51
C ALA A 461 33.43 -16.06 6.14
N HIS A 462 33.85 -15.42 5.05
CA HIS A 462 33.71 -15.96 3.70
C HIS A 462 34.63 -17.16 3.47
N PHE A 463 35.86 -17.12 4.00
CA PHE A 463 36.76 -18.27 3.99
C PHE A 463 36.17 -19.49 4.71
N LEU A 464 35.68 -19.31 5.95
CA LEU A 464 35.04 -20.39 6.71
C LEU A 464 33.76 -20.92 6.06
N ARG A 465 32.97 -20.05 5.41
CA ARG A 465 31.80 -20.48 4.62
C ARG A 465 32.23 -21.33 3.42
N SER A 466 33.30 -20.94 2.74
CA SER A 466 33.83 -21.68 1.59
C SER A 466 34.34 -23.07 1.99
N ILE A 467 34.99 -23.19 3.16
CA ILE A 467 35.36 -24.49 3.74
C ILE A 467 34.13 -25.39 3.90
N LYS A 468 33.03 -24.87 4.47
CA LYS A 468 31.78 -25.63 4.63
C LYS A 468 31.18 -26.07 3.28
N THR A 469 31.23 -25.20 2.26
CA THR A 469 30.76 -25.54 0.92
C THR A 469 31.63 -26.60 0.25
N ALA A 470 32.95 -26.53 0.43
CA ALA A 470 33.91 -27.48 -0.15
C ALA A 470 33.90 -28.86 0.54
N THR A 471 33.42 -28.94 1.78
CA THR A 471 33.31 -30.18 2.56
C THR A 471 31.85 -30.47 2.95
N PRO A 472 30.92 -30.66 1.99
CA PRO A 472 29.51 -30.86 2.33
C PRO A 472 29.28 -32.26 2.95
N GLY A 473 28.69 -32.33 4.15
CA GLY A 473 28.36 -33.61 4.81
C GLY A 473 28.56 -33.63 6.33
N ILE A 474 28.19 -34.76 6.94
CA ILE A 474 28.34 -35.08 8.38
C ILE A 474 29.42 -36.16 8.59
N ASP A 475 30.24 -36.44 7.57
CA ASP A 475 31.33 -37.41 7.71
C ASP A 475 32.35 -36.89 8.75
N PRO A 476 32.70 -37.67 9.78
CA PRO A 476 33.74 -37.32 10.74
C PRO A 476 35.09 -36.98 10.10
N GLU A 477 35.40 -37.56 8.93
CA GLU A 477 36.63 -37.27 8.18
C GLU A 477 36.65 -35.82 7.66
N PHE A 478 35.48 -35.29 7.28
CA PHE A 478 35.37 -33.88 6.88
C PHE A 478 35.56 -32.91 8.04
N ASP A 479 35.27 -33.29 9.28
CA ASP A 479 35.52 -32.42 10.43
C ASP A 479 37.02 -32.24 10.69
N PHE A 480 37.83 -33.27 10.44
CA PHE A 480 39.28 -33.17 10.50
C PHE A 480 39.85 -32.27 9.39
N VAL A 481 39.38 -32.44 8.15
CA VAL A 481 39.78 -31.60 7.01
C VAL A 481 39.35 -30.14 7.21
N ARG A 482 38.13 -29.88 7.71
CA ARG A 482 37.65 -28.54 8.08
C ARG A 482 38.53 -27.90 9.15
N GLY A 483 38.91 -28.67 10.17
CA GLY A 483 39.81 -28.21 11.23
C GLY A 483 41.17 -27.77 10.69
N ARG A 484 41.77 -28.58 9.81
CA ARG A 484 43.04 -28.25 9.13
C ARG A 484 42.90 -27.04 8.20
N MET A 485 41.85 -26.96 7.39
CA MET A 485 41.60 -25.80 6.54
C MET A 485 41.38 -24.52 7.36
N ALA A 486 40.70 -24.60 8.51
CA ALA A 486 40.52 -23.45 9.40
C ALA A 486 41.84 -23.02 10.07
N ALA A 487 42.75 -23.97 10.36
CA ALA A 487 44.05 -23.69 10.97
C ALA A 487 44.97 -22.84 10.08
N LEU A 488 44.72 -22.76 8.77
CA LEU A 488 45.40 -21.83 7.85
C LEU A 488 45.26 -20.35 8.28
N LEU A 489 44.24 -20.01 9.05
CA LEU A 489 44.03 -18.66 9.59
C LEU A 489 44.93 -18.33 10.78
N THR A 490 45.51 -19.35 11.42
CA THR A 490 46.25 -19.23 12.68
C THR A 490 47.74 -19.56 12.56
N CYS A 491 48.22 -19.87 11.35
CA CYS A 491 49.64 -20.10 11.08
C CYS A 491 50.49 -18.89 11.50
N ARG A 492 51.63 -19.15 12.16
CA ARG A 492 52.56 -18.15 12.68
C ARG A 492 53.74 -17.90 11.75
N SER A 493 54.03 -18.82 10.81
CA SER A 493 55.06 -18.65 9.77
C SER A 493 54.58 -19.13 8.40
N TRP A 494 55.32 -18.74 7.36
CA TRP A 494 55.11 -19.27 6.00
C TRP A 494 55.39 -20.77 5.93
N GLU A 495 56.40 -21.27 6.64
CA GLU A 495 56.69 -22.72 6.64
C GLU A 495 55.55 -23.52 7.26
N GLU A 496 54.94 -23.02 8.33
CA GLU A 496 53.77 -23.66 8.96
C GLU A 496 52.58 -23.68 7.99
N TYR A 497 52.36 -22.59 7.25
CA TYR A 497 51.32 -22.49 6.23
C TYR A 497 51.55 -23.47 5.07
N ASP A 498 52.76 -23.53 4.53
CA ASP A 498 53.13 -24.41 3.42
C ASP A 498 53.02 -25.88 3.83
N THR A 499 53.52 -26.23 5.02
CA THR A 499 53.39 -27.58 5.58
C THR A 499 51.93 -28.00 5.71
N LEU A 500 51.06 -27.10 6.19
CA LEU A 500 49.64 -27.37 6.33
C LEU A 500 48.94 -27.51 4.97
N CYS A 501 49.34 -26.71 3.97
CA CYS A 501 48.87 -26.86 2.59
C CYS A 501 49.28 -28.20 1.98
N GLU A 502 50.53 -28.63 2.15
CA GLU A 502 51.01 -29.93 1.68
C GLU A 502 50.24 -31.08 2.32
N GLN A 503 49.95 -31.01 3.62
CA GLN A 503 49.13 -32.00 4.32
C GLN A 503 47.68 -32.05 3.83
N LEU A 504 47.12 -30.91 3.40
CA LEU A 504 45.78 -30.84 2.83
C LEU A 504 45.75 -31.40 1.40
N ILE A 505 46.80 -31.17 0.60
CA ILE A 505 46.92 -31.69 -0.77
C ILE A 505 47.21 -33.19 -0.78
N GLY A 506 48.08 -33.67 0.12
CA GLY A 506 48.45 -35.08 0.23
C GLY A 506 47.29 -36.00 0.58
N ASN A 507 46.30 -35.51 1.33
CA ASN A 507 45.08 -36.25 1.69
C ASN A 507 44.06 -36.37 0.53
N LEU A 508 44.23 -35.66 -0.59
CA LEU A 508 43.35 -35.77 -1.77
C LEU A 508 43.77 -36.88 -2.75
N ILE A 509 44.93 -37.51 -2.54
CA ILE A 509 45.56 -38.50 -3.44
C ILE A 509 45.49 -39.92 -2.85
N ALA A 510 44.94 -40.10 -1.65
CA ALA A 510 44.79 -41.40 -0.98
C ALA A 510 43.39 -42.01 -1.19
#